data_AF-A0A7C4TGJ9-F1
#
_entry.id   AF-A0A7C4TGJ9-F1
#
_cell.length_a   1.000
_cell.length_b   1.000
_cell.length_c   1.000
_cell.angle_alpha   90.00
_cell.angle_beta   90.00
_cell.angle_gamma   90.00
#
_symmetry.space_group_name_H-M   'P 1'
#
loop_
_entity.id
_entity.type
_entity.pdbx_description
1 polymer ?
#
loop_
_entity_poly.entity_id
_entity_poly.type
_entity_poly.pdbx_seq_one_letter_code
_entity_poly.pdbx_strand_id
1 'polypeptide(L)'
;MTDVLDRSTVPAAPLAAPGPPAAPLPRVPRAPFALSTPGRVLLAVLSAAAGIIHLAMVPSHWEESVWEGIGFAATGWVQLVIAVLFVRPTPLLLRVTMLANLAFVA
;
A
#
# COMPACT_ATOMS: atom_id res chain seq x y z
N MET A 1 -16.49 3.29 52.41
CA MET A 1 -16.16 4.72 52.14
C MET A 1 -15.00 5.11 53.05
N THR A 2 -13.74 4.85 52.67
CA THR A 2 -12.55 5.34 53.41
C THR A 2 -11.24 5.31 52.61
N ASP A 3 -11.19 4.68 51.42
CA ASP A 3 -9.94 4.54 50.64
C ASP A 3 -9.53 5.78 49.81
N VAL A 4 -10.36 6.84 49.83
CA VAL A 4 -10.11 8.06 49.03
C VAL A 4 -9.30 9.12 49.80
N LEU A 5 -9.16 9.00 51.12
CA LEU A 5 -8.50 10.03 51.95
C LEU A 5 -7.01 9.76 52.25
N ASP A 6 -6.44 8.65 51.77
CA ASP A 6 -5.05 8.27 52.08
C ASP A 6 -4.02 8.67 51.00
N ARG A 7 -4.43 9.43 49.97
CA ARG A 7 -3.53 9.88 48.88
C ARG A 7 -2.84 11.22 49.14
N SER A 8 -3.03 11.83 50.31
CA SER A 8 -2.61 13.23 50.56
C SER A 8 -1.14 13.41 51.00
N THR A 9 -0.31 12.36 51.06
CA THR A 9 1.08 12.46 51.55
C THR A 9 2.11 11.84 50.62
N VAL A 10 1.93 11.98 49.30
CA VAL A 10 3.09 11.92 48.40
C VAL A 10 3.83 13.25 48.57
N PRO A 11 5.06 13.28 49.12
CA PRO A 11 5.84 14.50 49.11
C PRO A 11 5.92 14.98 47.67
N ALA A 12 5.48 16.22 47.41
CA ALA A 12 5.66 16.84 46.12
C ALA A 12 7.13 16.71 45.77
N ALA A 13 7.44 15.83 44.81
CA ALA A 13 8.78 15.75 44.27
C ALA A 13 9.15 17.18 43.88
N PRO A 14 10.33 17.69 44.30
CA PRO A 14 10.76 19.01 43.90
C PRO A 14 10.52 19.12 42.40
N LEU A 15 9.81 20.16 41.95
CA LEU A 15 9.68 20.45 40.52
C LEU A 15 11.11 20.54 40.00
N ALA A 16 11.62 19.44 39.47
CA ALA A 16 12.94 19.39 38.91
C ALA A 16 12.94 20.46 37.85
N ALA A 17 13.90 21.39 37.94
CA ALA A 17 14.13 22.37 36.90
C ALA A 17 14.03 21.67 35.54
N PRO A 18 13.38 22.28 34.54
CA PRO A 18 13.16 21.63 33.24
C PRO A 18 14.46 21.00 32.79
N GLY A 19 14.48 19.66 32.78
CA GLY A 19 15.66 18.91 32.38
C GLY A 19 16.05 19.35 30.97
N PRO A 20 17.35 19.25 30.61
CA PRO A 20 17.77 19.57 29.26
C PRO A 20 16.89 18.80 28.26
N PRO A 21 16.52 19.43 27.12
CA PRO A 21 15.61 18.82 26.16
C PRO A 21 16.07 17.40 25.86
N ALA A 22 15.17 16.43 26.07
CA ALA A 22 15.48 15.02 25.88
C ALA A 22 16.15 14.84 24.52
N ALA A 23 17.34 14.24 24.53
CA ALA A 23 18.11 14.04 23.31
C ALA A 23 17.20 13.34 22.27
N PRO A 24 17.18 13.80 21.00
CA PRO A 24 16.37 13.19 19.97
C PRO A 24 16.61 11.68 19.94
N LEU A 25 15.55 10.88 20.08
CA LEU A 25 15.68 9.43 20.06
C LEU A 25 16.37 9.02 18.75
N PRO A 26 17.34 8.08 18.80
CA PRO A 26 17.99 7.58 17.60
C PRO A 26 16.94 7.11 16.60
N ARG A 27 16.97 7.69 15.39
CA ARG A 27 16.04 7.32 14.32
C ARG A 27 16.40 5.91 13.86
N VAL A 28 15.66 4.90 14.31
CA VAL A 28 15.88 3.50 13.88
C VAL A 28 15.66 3.42 12.37
N PRO A 29 16.67 3.04 11.56
CA PRO A 29 16.50 2.87 10.13
C PRO A 29 15.47 1.77 9.87
N ARG A 30 14.37 2.08 9.18
CA ARG A 30 13.42 1.04 8.74
C ARG A 30 14.10 0.21 7.65
N ALA A 31 14.18 -1.10 7.85
CA ALA A 31 14.63 -2.01 6.80
C ALA A 31 13.74 -1.83 5.54
N PRO A 32 14.31 -1.85 4.33
CA PRO A 32 13.53 -1.73 3.10
C PRO A 32 12.57 -2.92 2.97
N PHE A 33 11.32 -2.63 2.63
CA PHE A 33 10.33 -3.66 2.35
C PHE A 33 10.77 -4.51 1.15
N ALA A 34 10.91 -5.82 1.34
CA ALA A 34 11.26 -6.78 0.31
C ALA A 34 10.08 -7.73 0.06
N LEU A 35 9.54 -7.68 -1.15
CA LEU A 35 8.46 -8.59 -1.56
C LEU A 35 9.01 -10.02 -1.68
N SER A 36 8.38 -10.98 -1.00
CA SER A 36 8.74 -12.40 -1.06
C SER A 36 8.53 -12.98 -2.46
N THR A 37 9.25 -14.05 -2.82
CA THR A 37 9.05 -14.72 -4.12
C THR A 37 7.61 -15.16 -4.37
N PRO A 38 6.92 -15.82 -3.41
CA PRO A 38 5.51 -16.16 -3.59
C PRO A 38 4.62 -14.93 -3.79
N GLY A 39 4.89 -13.83 -3.06
CA GLY A 39 4.16 -12.57 -3.22
C GLY A 39 4.33 -11.95 -4.60
N ARG A 40 5.54 -12.02 -5.18
CA ARG A 40 5.82 -11.59 -6.56
C ARG A 40 5.04 -12.40 -7.57
N VAL A 41 5.09 -13.73 -7.44
CA VAL A 41 4.39 -14.65 -8.35
C VAL A 41 2.89 -14.41 -8.27
N LEU A 42 2.34 -14.30 -7.06
CA LEU A 42 0.91 -14.05 -6.88
C LEU A 42 0.48 -12.74 -7.53
N LEU A 43 1.18 -11.64 -7.28
CA LEU A 43 0.86 -10.34 -7.88
C LEU A 43 1.00 -10.34 -9.41
N ALA A 44 2.00 -11.05 -9.94
CA ALA A 44 2.16 -11.22 -11.38
C ALA A 44 0.98 -11.99 -11.98
N VAL A 45 0.59 -13.12 -11.38
CA VAL A 45 -0.53 -13.95 -11.85
C VAL A 45 -1.85 -13.19 -11.77
N LEU A 46 -2.12 -12.50 -10.67
CA LEU A 46 -3.34 -11.70 -10.51
C LEU A 46 -3.40 -10.57 -11.54
N SER A 47 -2.29 -9.87 -11.77
CA SER A 47 -2.22 -8.81 -12.79
C SER A 47 -2.41 -9.38 -14.19
N ALA A 48 -1.80 -10.53 -14.49
CA ALA A 48 -1.95 -11.18 -15.79
C ALA A 48 -3.40 -11.64 -16.04
N ALA A 49 -4.01 -12.30 -15.05
CA ALA A 49 -5.39 -12.76 -15.13
C ALA A 49 -6.37 -11.60 -15.33
N ALA A 50 -6.22 -10.53 -14.54
CA ALA A 50 -7.03 -9.33 -14.70
C ALA A 50 -6.83 -8.71 -16.10
N GLY A 51 -5.59 -8.64 -16.60
CA GLY A 51 -5.31 -8.08 -17.92
C GLY A 51 -5.95 -8.89 -19.04
N ILE A 52 -5.88 -10.21 -18.97
CA ILE A 52 -6.53 -11.13 -19.92
C ILE A 52 -8.05 -10.92 -19.91
N ILE A 53 -8.67 -10.82 -18.73
CA ILE A 53 -10.11 -10.59 -18.60
C ILE A 53 -10.50 -9.26 -19.25
N HIS A 54 -9.77 -8.17 -18.99
CA HIS A 54 -10.09 -6.87 -19.61
C HIS A 54 -9.97 -6.92 -21.13
N LEU A 55 -8.92 -7.55 -21.67
CA LEU A 55 -8.78 -7.73 -23.12
C LEU A 55 -9.90 -8.58 -23.72
N ALA A 56 -10.32 -9.64 -23.02
CA ALA A 56 -11.44 -10.49 -23.45
C ALA A 56 -12.78 -9.75 -23.48
N MET A 57 -12.94 -8.72 -22.63
CA MET A 57 -14.13 -7.87 -22.60
C MET A 57 -14.11 -6.74 -23.64
N VAL A 58 -13.02 -6.55 -24.39
CA VAL A 58 -12.94 -5.48 -25.40
C VAL A 58 -14.05 -5.59 -26.45
N PRO A 59 -14.34 -6.75 -27.08
CA PRO A 59 -15.36 -6.84 -28.12
C PRO A 59 -16.75 -6.38 -27.65
N SER A 60 -17.19 -6.81 -26.46
CA SER A 60 -18.52 -6.44 -25.94
C SER A 60 -18.66 -4.94 -25.67
N HIS A 61 -17.59 -4.30 -25.18
CA HIS A 61 -17.61 -2.87 -24.89
C HIS A 61 -17.31 -2.02 -26.12
N TRP A 62 -16.64 -2.58 -27.13
CA TRP A 62 -16.41 -1.88 -28.39
C TRP A 62 -17.72 -1.65 -29.16
N GLU A 63 -18.64 -2.60 -29.07
CA GLU A 63 -19.98 -2.51 -29.66
C GLU A 63 -20.89 -1.51 -28.93
N GLU A 64 -20.71 -1.37 -27.62
CA GLU A 64 -21.48 -0.43 -26.79
C GLU A 64 -20.94 1.01 -26.87
N SER A 65 -19.62 1.19 -26.75
CA SER A 65 -18.94 2.48 -26.78
C SER A 65 -17.46 2.32 -27.12
N VAL A 66 -17.01 2.97 -28.20
CA VAL A 66 -15.59 2.93 -28.61
C VAL A 66 -14.66 3.40 -27.48
N TRP A 67 -15.09 4.37 -26.66
CA TRP A 67 -14.29 4.84 -25.52
C TRP A 67 -14.14 3.79 -24.42
N GLU A 68 -15.20 3.03 -24.15
CA GLU A 68 -15.16 1.92 -23.20
C GLU A 68 -14.28 0.79 -23.72
N GLY A 69 -14.43 0.41 -24.99
CA GLY A 69 -13.56 -0.56 -25.65
C GLY A 69 -12.07 -0.19 -25.59
N ILE A 70 -11.73 1.09 -25.84
CA ILE A 70 -10.36 1.61 -25.67
C ILE A 70 -9.91 1.52 -24.21
N GLY A 71 -10.79 1.88 -23.26
CA GLY A 71 -10.51 1.78 -21.83
C GLY A 71 -10.16 0.35 -21.40
N PHE A 72 -10.98 -0.63 -21.80
CA PHE A 72 -10.72 -2.05 -21.54
C PHE A 72 -9.40 -2.53 -22.18
N ALA A 73 -9.13 -2.13 -23.43
CA ALA A 73 -7.90 -2.50 -24.12
C ALA A 73 -6.66 -1.91 -23.41
N ALA A 74 -6.69 -0.62 -23.08
CA ALA A 74 -5.59 0.06 -22.40
C ALA A 74 -5.34 -0.55 -21.00
N THR A 75 -6.38 -0.75 -20.21
CA THR A 75 -6.30 -1.39 -18.89
C THR A 75 -5.70 -2.79 -18.98
N GLY A 76 -6.17 -3.59 -19.93
CA GLY A 76 -5.67 -4.94 -20.17
C GLY A 76 -4.17 -4.97 -20.46
N TRP A 77 -3.71 -4.15 -21.40
CA TRP A 77 -2.28 -4.05 -21.72
C TRP A 77 -1.43 -3.54 -20.56
N VAL A 78 -1.89 -2.54 -19.81
CA VAL A 78 -1.19 -2.03 -18.63
C VAL A 78 -1.01 -3.14 -17.58
N GLN A 79 -2.05 -3.92 -17.31
CA GLN A 79 -1.99 -5.03 -16.35
C GLN A 79 -1.05 -6.16 -16.80
N LEU A 80 -1.00 -6.48 -18.10
CA LEU A 80 -0.02 -7.43 -18.64
C LEU A 80 1.42 -6.94 -18.50
N VAL A 81 1.68 -5.66 -18.78
CA VAL A 81 3.01 -5.06 -18.58
C VAL A 81 3.41 -5.14 -17.10
N ILE A 82 2.51 -4.78 -16.18
CA ILE A 82 2.75 -4.89 -14.74
C ILE A 82 3.10 -6.34 -14.35
N ALA A 83 2.37 -7.32 -14.87
CA ALA A 83 2.62 -8.73 -14.60
C ALA A 83 4.06 -9.15 -14.97
N VAL A 84 4.53 -8.73 -16.15
CA VAL A 84 5.90 -9.01 -16.62
C VAL A 84 6.94 -8.29 -15.76
N LEU A 85 6.68 -7.04 -15.36
CA LEU A 85 7.62 -6.26 -14.54
C LEU A 85 7.85 -6.86 -13.15
N PHE A 86 6.92 -7.68 -12.62
CA PHE A 86 7.12 -8.39 -11.35
C PHE A 86 8.23 -9.45 -11.38
N VAL A 87 8.81 -9.77 -12.54
CA VAL A 87 10.06 -10.55 -12.64
C VAL A 87 11.22 -9.82 -11.95
N ARG A 88 11.24 -8.48 -11.99
CA ARG A 88 12.23 -7.63 -11.30
C ARG A 88 11.51 -6.52 -10.53
N PRO A 89 10.90 -6.85 -9.38
CA PRO A 89 10.02 -5.92 -8.69
C PRO A 89 10.81 -4.78 -8.05
N THR A 90 10.22 -3.58 -8.11
CA THR A 90 10.70 -2.39 -7.42
C THR A 90 9.63 -1.90 -6.44
N PRO A 91 9.99 -1.12 -5.40
CA PRO A 91 9.01 -0.51 -4.51
C PRO A 91 8.04 0.41 -5.25
N LEU A 92 8.50 1.06 -6.34
CA LEU A 92 7.66 1.87 -7.20
C LEU A 92 6.63 1.03 -7.94
N LEU A 93 7.02 -0.13 -8.49
CA LEU A 93 6.10 -1.04 -9.19
C LEU A 93 4.92 -1.40 -8.30
N LEU A 94 5.16 -1.74 -7.03
CA LEU A 94 4.07 -2.05 -6.09
C LEU A 94 3.08 -0.89 -5.92
N ARG A 95 3.59 0.34 -5.75
CA ARG A 95 2.73 1.53 -5.63
C ARG A 95 1.93 1.77 -6.91
N VAL A 96 2.58 1.65 -8.06
CA VAL A 96 1.93 1.77 -9.37
C VAL A 96 0.85 0.71 -9.53
N THR A 97 1.13 -0.55 -9.19
CA THR A 97 0.13 -1.63 -9.23
C THR A 97 -1.06 -1.32 -8.33
N MET A 98 -0.85 -0.84 -7.12
CA MET A 98 -1.94 -0.46 -6.21
C MET A 98 -2.79 0.68 -6.79
N LEU A 99 -2.14 1.74 -7.28
CA LEU A 99 -2.84 2.90 -7.85
C LEU A 99 -3.60 2.54 -9.12
N ALA A 100 -3.01 1.71 -9.99
CA ALA A 100 -3.66 1.25 -11.20
C ALA A 100 -4.92 0.43 -10.87
N ASN A 101 -4.82 -0.53 -9.94
CA ASN A 101 -5.99 -1.31 -9.52
C ASN A 101 -7.08 -0.44 -8.89
N LEU A 102 -6.71 0.57 -8.09
CA LEU A 102 -7.67 1.52 -7.55
C LEU A 102 -8.38 2.31 -8.66
N ALA A 103 -7.62 2.79 -9.64
CA ALA A 103 -8.17 3.57 -10.75
C ALA A 103 -9.08 2.76 -11.68
N PHE A 104 -8.88 1.45 -11.80
CA PHE A 104 -9.68 0.59 -12.66
C PHE A 104 -10.95 0.05 -11.98
N VAL A 105 -11.02 0.11 -10.65
CA VAL A 105 -12.19 -0.33 -9.87
C VAL A 105 -13.11 0.83 -9.51
N ALA A 106 -12.58 2.06 -9.38
CA ALA A 106 -13.33 3.27 -9.05
C ALA A 106 -14.15 3.79 -10.24
#